data_AF-A0A4Q5V139-F1
#
_entry.id   AF-A0A4Q5V139-F1
#
_cell.length_a   1.000
_cell.length_b   1.000
_cell.length_c   1.000
_cell.angle_alpha   90.00
_cell.angle_beta   90.00
_cell.angle_gamma   90.00
#
_symmetry.space_group_name_H-M   'P 1'
#
loop_
_entity.id
_entity.type
_entity.pdbx_description
1 polymer ?
#
loop_
_entity_poly.entity_id
_entity_poly.type
_entity_poly.pdbx_seq_one_letter_code
_entity_poly.pdbx_strand_id
1 'polypeptide(L)'
;RKGTAYIIKQTRPIVIPVVIGGYWRAFNKKGLNFKKKGSQLSVTFKEPLQINYEDSSENIVSQIMDAIEQSKTYMLKGRHHLMSQMDK
;
A
#
# COMPACT_ATOMS: atom_id res chain seq x y z
N ARG A 1 -2.59 -10.58 -4.55
CA ARG A 1 -1.12 -10.67 -4.78
C ARG A 1 -0.57 -11.89 -4.05
N LYS A 2 -0.95 -13.12 -4.46
CA LYS A 2 -0.63 -14.33 -3.68
C LYS A 2 0.86 -14.69 -3.75
N GLY A 3 1.51 -14.51 -4.91
CA GLY A 3 2.94 -14.83 -5.10
C GLY A 3 3.89 -14.10 -4.13
N THR A 4 3.60 -12.84 -3.78
CA THR A 4 4.41 -12.08 -2.82
C THR A 4 4.41 -12.74 -1.43
N ALA A 5 3.25 -13.21 -0.96
CA ALA A 5 3.18 -13.92 0.32
C ALA A 5 3.95 -15.24 0.28
N TYR A 6 3.89 -15.99 -0.82
CA TYR A 6 4.69 -17.22 -0.96
C TYR A 6 6.21 -16.95 -0.88
N ILE A 7 6.70 -15.92 -1.57
CA ILE A 7 8.13 -15.54 -1.52
C ILE A 7 8.52 -15.20 -0.09
N ILE A 8 7.71 -14.40 0.61
CA ILE A 8 7.96 -14.00 2.00
C ILE A 8 7.96 -15.23 2.93
N LYS A 9 7.01 -16.16 2.78
CA LYS A 9 6.96 -17.40 3.57
C LYS A 9 8.20 -18.27 3.36
N GLN A 10 8.62 -18.45 2.10
CA GLN A 10 9.74 -19.32 1.77
C GLN A 10 11.10 -18.74 2.17
N THR A 11 11.29 -17.43 1.96
CA THR A 11 12.58 -16.77 2.18
C THR A 11 12.72 -16.14 3.56
N ARG A 12 11.62 -16.03 4.31
CA ARG A 12 11.52 -15.41 5.64
C ARG A 12 12.32 -14.09 5.77
N PRO A 13 12.12 -13.11 4.86
CA PRO A 13 12.94 -11.91 4.81
C PRO A 13 12.44 -10.84 5.80
N ILE A 14 13.29 -9.88 6.12
CA ILE A 14 12.84 -8.63 6.74
C ILE A 14 12.02 -7.85 5.71
N VAL A 15 10.78 -7.49 6.06
CA VAL A 15 9.86 -6.75 5.18
C VAL A 15 9.65 -5.34 5.72
N ILE A 16 10.06 -4.34 4.94
CA ILE A 16 9.92 -2.91 5.28
C ILE A 16 8.83 -2.30 4.37
N PRO A 17 7.68 -1.85 4.92
CA PRO A 17 6.64 -1.19 4.14
C PRO A 17 7.05 0.22 3.70
N VAL A 18 6.68 0.59 2.48
CA VAL A 18 6.90 1.93 1.94
C VAL A 18 5.60 2.47 1.35
N VAL A 19 5.19 3.66 1.79
CA VAL A 19 4.03 4.38 1.26
C VAL A 19 4.52 5.52 0.37
N ILE A 20 4.02 5.57 -0.87
CA ILE A 20 4.39 6.61 -1.85
C ILE A 20 3.18 7.46 -2.23
N GLY A 21 3.37 8.78 -2.23
CA GLY A 21 2.33 9.76 -2.53
C GLY A 21 2.69 10.65 -3.73
N GLY A 22 1.68 11.07 -4.50
CA GLY A 22 1.84 12.06 -5.58
C GLY A 22 2.43 11.54 -6.91
N TYR A 23 3.10 10.38 -6.92
CA TYR A 23 3.75 9.82 -8.12
C TYR A 23 2.80 9.60 -9.30
N TRP A 24 1.58 9.09 -9.07
CA TRP A 24 0.60 8.84 -10.15
C TRP A 24 0.06 10.14 -10.79
N ARG A 25 0.12 11.26 -10.06
CA ARG A 25 -0.22 12.60 -10.56
C ARG A 25 0.95 13.18 -11.34
N ALA A 26 2.16 12.97 -10.83
CA ALA A 26 3.38 13.49 -11.42
C ALA A 26 3.79 12.79 -12.71
N PHE A 27 3.66 11.46 -12.79
CA PHE A 27 4.22 10.63 -13.87
C PHE A 27 3.17 9.75 -14.57
N ASN A 28 3.43 9.40 -15.82
CA ASN A 28 2.67 8.36 -16.51
C ASN A 28 2.91 6.97 -15.89
N LYS A 29 2.12 5.96 -16.29
CA LYS A 29 2.24 4.59 -15.75
C LYS A 29 3.63 3.97 -15.92
N LYS A 30 4.39 4.39 -16.94
CA LYS A 30 5.77 3.95 -17.19
C LYS A 30 6.82 4.73 -16.40
N GLY A 31 6.46 5.84 -15.75
CA GLY A 31 7.39 6.72 -15.04
C GLY A 31 8.25 7.61 -15.94
N LEU A 32 8.29 7.37 -17.26
CA LEU A 32 9.24 8.00 -18.17
C LEU A 32 8.94 9.48 -18.49
N ASN A 33 7.66 9.86 -18.44
CA ASN A 33 7.22 11.22 -18.76
C ASN A 33 6.40 11.82 -17.62
N PHE A 34 6.52 13.13 -17.46
CA PHE A 34 5.67 13.89 -16.55
C PHE A 34 4.25 14.05 -17.11
N LYS A 35 3.26 13.79 -16.25
CA LYS A 35 1.86 14.19 -16.46
C LYS A 35 1.58 15.59 -15.91
N LYS A 36 2.09 15.90 -14.72
CA LYS A 36 1.93 17.21 -14.07
C LYS A 36 3.17 17.59 -13.27
N LYS A 37 3.82 18.68 -13.67
CA LYS A 37 4.96 19.27 -12.95
C LYS A 37 4.50 19.97 -11.67
N GLY A 38 5.41 20.06 -10.69
CA GLY A 38 5.12 20.69 -9.39
C GLY A 38 4.19 19.88 -8.47
N SER A 39 3.96 18.60 -8.77
CA SER A 39 3.24 17.70 -7.86
C SER A 39 4.11 17.38 -6.65
N GLN A 40 3.60 17.56 -5.43
CA GLN A 40 4.29 17.11 -4.22
C GLN A 40 4.46 15.59 -4.26
N LEU A 41 5.70 15.13 -4.12
CA LEU A 41 6.04 13.71 -3.98
C LEU A 41 6.36 13.43 -2.51
N SER A 42 5.93 12.28 -2.02
CA SER A 42 6.26 11.82 -0.67
C SER A 42 6.58 10.34 -0.66
N VAL A 43 7.52 9.96 0.22
CA VAL A 43 7.91 8.57 0.48
C VAL A 43 8.06 8.42 1.98
N THR A 44 7.34 7.46 2.55
CA THR A 44 7.38 7.16 3.98
C THR A 44 7.78 5.71 4.16
N PHE A 45 8.93 5.48 4.81
CA PHE A 45 9.37 4.17 5.26
C PHE A 45 8.77 3.89 6.63
N LYS A 46 8.21 2.69 6.81
CA LYS A 46 7.67 2.24 8.10
C LYS A 46 8.62 1.26 8.76
N GLU A 47 8.35 0.95 10.01
CA GLU A 47 9.10 -0.07 10.73
C GLU A 47 8.98 -1.46 10.08
N PRO A 48 9.97 -2.34 10.26
CA PRO A 48 9.91 -3.71 9.78
C PRO A 48 8.65 -4.43 10.29
N LEU A 49 7.97 -5.14 9.41
CA LEU A 49 6.80 -5.94 9.78
C LEU A 49 7.20 -7.16 10.59
N GLN A 50 6.46 -7.37 11.69
CA GLN A 50 6.47 -8.62 12.43
C GLN A 50 5.54 -9.61 11.72
N ILE A 51 6.11 -10.44 10.85
CA ILE A 51 5.37 -11.41 10.04
C ILE A 51 5.43 -12.78 10.71
N ASN A 52 4.26 -13.37 10.95
CA ASN A 52 4.17 -14.79 11.27
C ASN A 52 4.20 -15.61 9.98
N TYR A 53 5.34 -16.25 9.68
CA TYR A 53 5.54 -17.01 8.44
C TYR A 53 4.72 -18.30 8.36
N GLU A 54 4.21 -18.80 9.49
CA GLU A 54 3.37 -20.00 9.55
C GLU A 54 1.89 -19.69 9.24
N ASP A 55 1.51 -18.42 9.20
CA ASP A 55 0.14 -17.99 8.91
C ASP A 55 -0.26 -18.26 7.45
N SER A 56 -1.55 -18.20 7.16
CA SER A 56 -2.09 -18.32 5.80
C SER A 56 -1.54 -17.23 4.88
N SER A 57 -1.36 -17.57 3.61
CA SER A 57 -0.89 -16.62 2.60
C SER A 57 -1.85 -15.42 2.47
N GLU A 58 -3.15 -15.65 2.63
CA GLU A 58 -4.19 -14.62 2.66
C GLU A 58 -3.97 -13.61 3.80
N ASN A 59 -3.68 -14.08 5.02
CA ASN A 59 -3.46 -13.22 6.18
C ASN A 59 -2.19 -12.37 6.01
N ILE A 60 -1.10 -12.96 5.52
CA ILE A 60 0.14 -12.23 5.23
C ILE A 60 -0.11 -11.15 4.17
N VAL A 61 -0.87 -11.44 3.10
CA VAL A 61 -1.26 -10.42 2.12
C VAL A 61 -2.07 -9.31 2.76
N SER A 62 -3.03 -9.65 3.64
CA SER A 62 -3.84 -8.67 4.34
C SER A 62 -3.00 -7.73 5.22
N GLN A 63 -2.07 -8.29 6.01
CA GLN A 63 -1.14 -7.54 6.85
C GLN A 63 -0.28 -6.58 6.03
N ILE A 64 0.30 -7.06 4.92
CA ILE A 64 1.11 -6.23 4.02
C ILE A 64 0.28 -5.12 3.41
N MET A 65 -0.95 -5.42 2.94
CA MET A 65 -1.86 -4.43 2.36
C MET A 65 -2.22 -3.33 3.35
N ASP A 66 -2.45 -3.67 4.62
CA ASP A 66 -2.72 -2.69 5.65
C ASP A 66 -1.51 -1.81 5.95
N ALA A 67 -0.32 -2.43 6.06
CA ALA A 67 0.94 -1.73 6.31
C ALA A 67 1.27 -0.69 5.23
N ILE A 68 0.96 -0.97 3.96
CA ILE A 68 1.14 -0.01 2.84
C ILE A 68 -0.09 0.86 2.57
N GLU A 69 -1.09 0.87 3.47
CA GLU A 69 -2.30 1.69 3.40
C GLU A 69 -3.17 1.42 2.18
N GLN A 70 -3.19 0.17 1.72
CA GLN A 70 -4.01 -0.30 0.60
C GLN A 70 -5.11 -1.27 1.03
N SER A 71 -5.31 -1.49 2.33
CA SER A 71 -6.46 -2.25 2.82
C SER A 71 -7.76 -1.49 2.52
N LYS A 72 -8.89 -2.22 2.52
CA LYS A 72 -10.22 -1.63 2.25
C LYS A 72 -10.51 -0.45 3.18
N THR A 73 -10.06 -0.52 4.43
CA THR A 73 -10.20 0.54 5.43
C THR A 73 -9.58 1.87 5.00
N TYR A 74 -8.42 1.85 4.33
CA TYR A 74 -7.79 3.06 3.81
C TYR A 74 -8.45 3.53 2.52
N MET A 75 -8.90 2.61 1.66
CA MET A 75 -9.57 2.96 0.40
C MET A 75 -10.97 3.55 0.61
N LEU A 76 -11.68 3.14 1.66
CA LEU A 76 -13.01 3.64 2.02
C LEU A 76 -12.98 5.03 2.69
N LYS A 77 -11.81 5.60 2.97
CA LYS A 77 -11.65 6.95 3.56
C LYS A 77 -11.55 8.08 2.51
N GLY A 78 -11.81 7.79 1.24
CA GLY A 78 -11.90 8.83 0.21
C GLY A 78 -13.02 9.84 0.53
N ARG A 79 -12.79 11.12 0.24
CA ARG A 79 -13.71 12.25 0.53
C ARG A 79 -15.19 11.98 0.13
N HIS A 80 -15.41 11.19 -0.93
CA HIS A 80 -16.74 10.81 -1.40
C HIS A 80 -17.49 9.80 -0.51
N HIS A 81 -16.79 8.93 0.23
CA HIS A 81 -17.43 7.95 1.13
C HIS A 81 -17.75 8.54 2.50
N LEU A 82 -16.96 9.51 2.97
CA LEU A 82 -17.22 10.23 4.23
C LEU A 82 -18.52 11.03 4.16
N MET A 83 -18.81 11.66 3.01
CA MET A 83 -20.09 12.38 2.79
C MET A 83 -21.30 11.45 2.91
N SER A 84 -21.23 10.23 2.33
CA SER A 84 -22.29 9.22 2.42
C SER A 84 -22.62 8.75 3.85
N GLN A 85 -21.71 8.88 4.81
CA GLN A 85 -21.96 8.52 6.22
C GLN A 85 -22.47 9.70 7.05
N MET A 86 -22.25 10.94 6.60
CA MET A 86 -22.77 12.14 7.25
C MET A 86 -24.19 12.50 6.78
N ASP A 87 -24.60 11.99 5.63
CA ASP A 87 -25.95 12.15 5.05
C ASP A 87 -26.96 11.09 5.54
N LYS A 88 -26.60 10.26 6.54
CA LYS A 88 -27.46 9.30 7.23
C LYS A 88 -27.58 9.64 8.71
#